data_AF-A0A7W9LUQ8-F1
#
_entry.id   AF-A0A7W9LUQ8-F1
#
_cell.length_a   1.000
_cell.length_b   1.000
_cell.length_c   1.000
_cell.angle_alpha   90.00
_cell.angle_beta   90.00
_cell.angle_gamma   90.00
#
_symmetry.space_group_name_H-M   'P 1'
#
loop_
_entity.id
_entity.type
_entity.pdbx_description
1 polymer ?
#
loop_
_entity_poly.entity_id
_entity_poly.type
_entity_poly.pdbx_seq_one_letter_code
_entity_poly.pdbx_strand_id
1 'polypeptide(L)'
;MTSDDAQAALDDIHRRQNQTRDAYARQGFSRPYVLITALMIFLVCASFDLPTPWNGAMILPLAALVAWQFVLHRRRSAVRRRPSAVEQLFALAVAGILVGAFAGLSAAAEALGTPVPHTLTGAVLALVSLPGAAWARTAFEALVRREGRRG
;
A
#
# COMPACT_ATOMS: atom_id res chain seq x y z
N MET A 1 -43.67 -3.27 -12.89
CA MET A 1 -42.47 -3.33 -12.02
C MET A 1 -42.97 -3.26 -10.60
N THR A 2 -42.80 -4.34 -9.84
CA THR A 2 -43.24 -4.40 -8.44
C THR A 2 -42.14 -3.87 -7.52
N SER A 3 -42.50 -3.52 -6.28
CA SER A 3 -41.50 -3.16 -5.25
C SER A 3 -40.47 -4.29 -5.05
N ASP A 4 -40.93 -5.54 -5.18
CA ASP A 4 -40.09 -6.74 -5.05
C ASP A 4 -39.02 -6.83 -6.14
N ASP A 5 -39.37 -6.50 -7.40
CA ASP A 5 -38.41 -6.45 -8.51
C ASP A 5 -37.32 -5.38 -8.28
N ALA A 6 -37.72 -4.25 -7.68
CA ALA A 6 -36.80 -3.15 -7.37
C ALA A 6 -35.85 -3.50 -6.22
N GLN A 7 -36.34 -4.18 -5.18
CA GLN A 7 -35.50 -4.67 -4.08
C GLN A 7 -34.55 -5.78 -4.55
N ALA A 8 -35.01 -6.72 -5.39
CA ALA A 8 -34.15 -7.74 -5.97
C ALA A 8 -33.03 -7.14 -6.84
N ALA A 9 -33.33 -6.08 -7.60
CA ALA A 9 -32.33 -5.38 -8.40
C ALA A 9 -31.29 -4.65 -7.52
N LEU A 10 -31.72 -3.99 -6.43
CA LEU A 10 -30.83 -3.33 -5.48
C LEU A 10 -29.92 -4.33 -4.75
N ASP A 11 -30.46 -5.49 -4.36
CA ASP A 11 -29.69 -6.56 -3.72
C ASP A 11 -28.65 -7.16 -4.67
N ASP A 12 -28.98 -7.34 -5.95
CA ASP A 12 -28.00 -7.82 -6.93
C ASP A 12 -26.89 -6.77 -7.20
N ILE A 13 -27.24 -5.48 -7.21
CA ILE A 13 -26.25 -4.39 -7.31
C ILE A 13 -25.32 -4.41 -6.08
N HIS A 14 -25.86 -4.50 -4.87
CA HIS A 14 -25.05 -4.59 -3.65
C HIS A 14 -24.15 -5.83 -3.64
N ARG A 15 -24.67 -6.98 -4.07
CA ARG A 15 -23.92 -8.23 -4.16
C ARG A 15 -22.74 -8.10 -5.14
N ARG A 16 -22.96 -7.55 -6.34
CA ARG A 16 -21.90 -7.33 -7.33
C ARG A 16 -20.86 -6.30 -6.86
N GLN A 17 -21.28 -5.25 -6.17
CA GLN A 17 -20.36 -4.26 -5.58
C GLN A 17 -19.46 -4.89 -4.50
N ASN A 18 -20.03 -5.73 -3.63
CA ASN A 18 -19.27 -6.44 -2.61
C ASN A 18 -18.28 -7.44 -3.23
N GLN A 19 -18.70 -8.21 -4.23
CA GLN A 19 -17.81 -9.11 -4.97
C GLN A 19 -16.64 -8.38 -5.63
N THR A 20 -16.92 -7.20 -6.21
CA THR A 20 -15.88 -6.36 -6.82
C THR A 20 -14.89 -5.87 -5.78
N ARG A 21 -15.36 -5.32 -4.65
CA ARG A 21 -14.50 -4.84 -3.54
C ARG A 21 -13.57 -5.92 -3.01
N ASP A 22 -14.10 -7.14 -2.84
CA ASP A 22 -13.34 -8.30 -2.38
C ASP A 22 -12.24 -8.72 -3.36
N ALA A 23 -12.50 -8.63 -4.66
CA ALA A 23 -11.52 -8.90 -5.69
C ALA A 23 -10.40 -7.84 -5.70
N TYR A 24 -10.75 -6.56 -5.51
CA TYR A 24 -9.76 -5.47 -5.38
C TYR A 24 -8.82 -5.68 -4.19
N ALA A 25 -9.38 -5.95 -3.01
CA ALA A 25 -8.58 -6.18 -1.80
C ALA A 25 -7.66 -7.40 -1.97
N ARG A 26 -8.16 -8.50 -2.55
CA ARG A 26 -7.34 -9.68 -2.83
C ARG A 26 -6.20 -9.40 -3.80
N GLN A 27 -6.44 -8.61 -4.84
CA GLN A 27 -5.41 -8.31 -5.83
C GLN A 27 -4.34 -7.35 -5.29
N GLY A 28 -4.76 -6.29 -4.59
CA GLY A 28 -3.84 -5.31 -3.99
C GLY A 28 -2.95 -5.88 -2.89
N PHE A 29 -3.45 -6.85 -2.11
CA PHE A 29 -2.72 -7.52 -1.03
C PHE A 29 -2.28 -8.95 -1.39
N SER A 30 -2.22 -9.27 -2.68
CA SER A 30 -1.71 -10.58 -3.10
C SER A 30 -0.21 -10.70 -2.78
N ARG A 31 0.23 -11.91 -2.41
CA ARG A 31 1.62 -12.23 -2.06
C ARG A 31 2.68 -11.61 -3.01
N PRO A 32 2.57 -11.70 -4.35
CA PRO A 32 3.58 -11.12 -5.22
C PRO A 32 3.65 -9.59 -5.10
N TYR A 33 2.53 -8.90 -4.94
CA TYR A 33 2.53 -7.44 -4.76
C TYR A 33 3.14 -7.02 -3.43
N VAL A 34 2.87 -7.77 -2.36
CA VAL A 34 3.47 -7.53 -1.03
C VAL A 34 4.98 -7.74 -1.07
N LEU A 35 5.45 -8.83 -1.68
CA LEU A 35 6.88 -9.10 -1.84
C LEU A 35 7.58 -8.03 -2.67
N ILE A 36 6.99 -7.61 -3.79
CA ILE A 36 7.52 -6.52 -4.62
C ILE A 36 7.60 -5.23 -3.81
N THR A 37 6.57 -4.90 -3.03
CA THR A 37 6.54 -3.70 -2.19
C THR A 37 7.62 -3.75 -1.10
N ALA A 38 7.79 -4.89 -0.42
CA ALA A 38 8.83 -5.08 0.57
C ALA A 38 10.23 -4.93 -0.04
N LEU A 39 10.45 -5.52 -1.22
CA LEU A 39 11.70 -5.39 -1.97
C LEU A 39 11.97 -3.93 -2.35
N MET A 40 10.95 -3.20 -2.80
CA MET A 40 11.08 -1.77 -3.10
C MET A 40 11.50 -0.94 -1.88
N ILE A 41 10.87 -1.17 -0.73
CA ILE A 41 11.22 -0.50 0.53
C ILE A 41 12.69 -0.76 0.85
N PHE A 42 13.12 -2.01 0.81
CA PHE A 42 14.51 -2.38 1.08
C PHE A 42 15.49 -1.66 0.14
N LEU A 43 15.25 -1.71 -1.18
CA LEU A 43 16.16 -1.10 -2.15
C LEU A 43 16.31 0.42 -1.96
N VAL A 44 15.22 1.12 -1.62
CA VAL A 44 15.30 2.57 -1.36
C VAL A 44 16.13 2.86 -0.14
N CYS A 45 15.85 2.17 0.97
CA CYS A 45 16.58 2.38 2.21
C CYS A 45 18.07 2.04 2.03
N ALA A 46 18.39 0.91 1.41
CA ALA A 46 19.78 0.51 1.13
C ALA A 46 20.51 1.50 0.20
N SER A 47 19.78 2.20 -0.68
CA SER A 47 20.40 3.17 -1.57
C SER A 47 20.99 4.40 -0.87
N PHE A 48 20.56 4.71 0.36
CA PHE A 48 21.11 5.83 1.12
C PHE A 48 22.51 5.55 1.67
N ASP A 49 22.89 4.27 1.80
CA ASP A 49 24.23 3.88 2.22
C ASP A 49 25.23 3.82 1.04
N LEU A 50 24.78 4.06 -0.20
CA LEU A 50 25.67 4.11 -1.37
C LEU A 50 26.48 5.41 -1.40
N PRO A 51 27.72 5.38 -1.91
CA PRO A 51 28.54 6.58 -2.07
C PRO A 51 27.91 7.57 -3.06
N THR A 52 28.12 8.88 -2.85
CA THR A 52 27.67 9.92 -3.77
C THR A 52 28.25 9.73 -5.18
N PRO A 53 27.47 9.96 -6.25
CA PRO A 53 26.12 10.55 -6.29
C PRO A 53 24.97 9.54 -6.12
N TRP A 54 25.28 8.26 -5.84
CA TRP A 54 24.28 7.19 -5.82
C TRP A 54 23.40 7.20 -4.56
N ASN A 55 23.84 7.91 -3.52
CA ASN A 55 23.02 8.15 -2.32
C ASN A 55 21.67 8.76 -2.72
N GLY A 56 20.60 7.99 -2.56
CA GLY A 56 19.23 8.41 -2.90
C GLY A 56 18.94 8.44 -4.41
N ALA A 57 19.87 8.05 -5.28
CA ALA A 57 19.63 7.96 -6.73
C ALA A 57 18.49 6.99 -7.07
N MET A 58 18.19 6.03 -6.19
CA MET A 58 17.07 5.10 -6.35
C MET A 58 15.69 5.73 -6.06
N ILE A 59 15.62 6.93 -5.50
CA ILE A 59 14.34 7.60 -5.23
C ILE A 59 13.55 7.81 -6.53
N LEU A 60 14.20 8.26 -7.61
CA LEU A 60 13.56 8.50 -8.91
C LEU A 60 13.07 7.22 -9.60
N PRO A 61 13.90 6.19 -9.84
CA PRO A 61 13.43 4.95 -10.46
C PRO A 61 12.38 4.26 -9.58
N LEU A 62 12.45 4.38 -8.25
CA LEU A 62 11.42 3.80 -7.40
C LEU A 62 10.11 4.60 -7.41
N ALA A 63 10.16 5.93 -7.46
CA ALA A 63 8.97 6.75 -7.67
C ALA A 63 8.31 6.40 -9.01
N ALA A 64 9.12 6.18 -10.05
CA ALA A 64 8.64 5.68 -11.34
C ALA A 64 8.04 4.27 -11.23
N LEU A 65 8.63 3.38 -10.43
CA LEU A 65 8.15 2.02 -10.21
C LEU A 65 6.82 1.98 -9.43
N VAL A 66 6.66 2.85 -8.42
CA VAL A 66 5.41 3.05 -7.68
C VAL A 66 4.33 3.62 -8.60
N ALA A 67 4.67 4.65 -9.40
CA ALA A 67 3.76 5.22 -10.38
C ALA A 67 3.35 4.17 -11.44
N TRP A 68 4.30 3.37 -11.90
CA TRP A 68 4.08 2.26 -12.83
C TRP A 68 3.18 1.18 -12.22
N GLN A 69 3.42 0.78 -10.97
CA GLN A 69 2.59 -0.17 -10.24
C GLN A 69 1.16 0.36 -10.07
N PHE A 70 1.01 1.66 -9.78
CA PHE A 70 -0.29 2.33 -9.72
C PHE A 70 -0.99 2.33 -11.09
N VAL A 71 -0.28 2.63 -12.17
CA VAL A 71 -0.79 2.58 -13.55
C VAL A 71 -1.21 1.16 -13.94
N LEU A 72 -0.37 0.15 -13.66
CA LEU A 72 -0.68 -1.25 -13.93
C LEU A 72 -1.87 -1.74 -13.11
N HIS A 73 -1.94 -1.37 -11.83
CA HIS A 73 -3.07 -1.68 -10.98
C HIS A 73 -4.35 -1.07 -11.56
N ARG A 74 -4.32 0.21 -11.95
CA ARG A 74 -5.45 0.90 -12.58
C ARG A 74 -5.84 0.32 -13.94
N ARG A 75 -4.88 -0.17 -14.73
CA ARG A 75 -5.13 -0.78 -16.05
C ARG A 75 -5.68 -2.20 -15.96
N ARG A 76 -5.21 -3.02 -15.01
CA ARG A 76 -5.64 -4.42 -14.83
C ARG A 76 -6.94 -4.56 -14.04
N SER A 77 -7.33 -3.51 -13.33
CA SER A 77 -8.56 -3.54 -12.57
C SER A 77 -9.75 -3.37 -13.53
N ALA A 78 -10.51 -4.45 -13.74
CA ALA A 78 -11.61 -4.54 -14.70
C ALA A 78 -12.77 -3.56 -14.42
N VAL A 79 -12.77 -2.88 -13.26
CA VAL A 79 -13.81 -1.94 -12.86
C VAL A 79 -13.19 -0.59 -12.53
N ARG A 80 -13.29 0.40 -13.42
CA ARG A 80 -12.74 1.75 -13.16
C ARG A 80 -13.47 2.44 -11.99
N ARG A 81 -13.05 2.18 -10.76
CA ARG A 81 -13.50 2.90 -9.55
C ARG A 81 -12.54 4.05 -9.29
N ARG A 82 -13.07 5.26 -9.07
CA ARG A 82 -12.26 6.37 -8.57
C ARG A 82 -11.88 6.06 -7.11
N PRO A 83 -10.60 6.19 -6.74
CA PRO A 83 -10.19 5.98 -5.35
C PRO A 83 -10.93 6.96 -4.45
N SER A 84 -11.57 6.45 -3.39
CA SER A 84 -12.24 7.29 -2.39
C SER A 84 -11.22 8.20 -1.71
N ALA A 85 -11.66 9.36 -1.22
CA ALA A 85 -10.84 10.24 -0.40
C ALA A 85 -10.27 9.51 0.84
N VAL A 86 -11.04 8.59 1.43
CA VAL A 86 -10.60 7.76 2.56
C VAL A 86 -9.51 6.78 2.14
N GLU A 87 -9.61 6.19 0.94
CA GLU A 87 -8.59 5.27 0.41
C GLU A 87 -7.27 6.02 0.17
N GLN A 88 -7.34 7.25 -0.34
CA GLN A 88 -6.16 8.12 -0.53
C GLN A 88 -5.56 8.55 0.81
N LEU A 89 -6.38 8.95 1.78
CA LEU A 89 -5.91 9.34 3.11
C LEU A 89 -5.26 8.16 3.84
N PHE A 90 -5.83 6.95 3.71
CA PHE A 90 -5.25 5.74 4.26
C PHE A 90 -3.87 5.45 3.64
N ALA A 91 -3.75 5.53 2.31
CA ALA A 91 -2.47 5.34 1.63
C ALA A 91 -1.43 6.38 2.08
N LEU A 92 -1.84 7.65 2.22
CA LEU A 92 -0.98 8.72 2.70
C LEU A 92 -0.54 8.49 4.15
N ALA A 93 -1.44 8.03 5.01
CA ALA A 93 -1.14 7.71 6.40
C ALA A 93 -0.13 6.56 6.51
N VAL A 94 -0.32 5.47 5.75
CA VAL A 94 0.63 4.34 5.70
C VAL A 94 2.00 4.79 5.20
N ALA A 95 2.05 5.62 4.15
CA ALA A 95 3.29 6.17 3.65
C ALA A 95 3.99 7.05 4.70
N GLY A 96 3.24 7.91 5.40
CA GLY A 96 3.77 8.74 6.49
C GLY A 96 4.34 7.92 7.65
N ILE A 97 3.65 6.85 8.05
CA ILE A 97 4.13 5.93 9.10
C ILE A 97 5.45 5.27 8.67
N LEU A 98 5.55 4.79 7.44
CA LEU A 98 6.78 4.17 6.92
C LEU A 98 7.93 5.15 6.88
N VAL A 99 7.70 6.38 6.43
CA VAL A 99 8.73 7.44 6.41
C VAL A 99 9.19 7.80 7.82
N GLY A 100 8.24 7.98 8.76
CA GLY A 100 8.57 8.27 10.16
C GLY A 100 9.35 7.14 10.83
N ALA A 101 8.96 5.88 10.58
CA ALA A 101 9.67 4.71 11.07
C ALA A 101 11.07 4.60 10.48
N PHE A 102 11.25 4.85 9.18
CA PHE A 102 12.56 4.89 8.54
C PHE A 102 13.46 5.96 9.17
N ALA A 103 12.97 7.19 9.32
CA ALA A 103 13.75 8.27 9.91
C ALA A 103 14.16 7.97 11.35
N GLY A 104 13.22 7.51 12.18
CA GLY A 104 13.49 7.19 13.58
C GLY A 104 14.45 6.01 13.76
N LEU A 105 14.28 4.95 12.98
CA LEU A 105 15.12 3.75 13.08
C LEU A 105 16.52 3.99 12.51
N SER A 106 16.63 4.76 11.42
CA SER A 106 17.93 5.17 10.86
C SER A 106 18.70 6.05 11.84
N ALA A 107 18.04 7.04 12.45
CA ALA A 107 18.68 7.89 13.47
C ALA A 107 19.14 7.08 14.69
N ALA A 108 18.36 6.08 15.12
CA ALA A 108 18.78 5.19 16.20
C ALA A 108 19.97 4.30 15.78
N ALA A 109 19.97 3.78 14.55
CA ALA A 109 21.06 2.96 14.02
C ALA A 109 22.37 3.76 13.85
N GLU A 110 22.27 5.02 13.42
CA GLU A 110 23.40 5.96 13.36
C GLU A 110 23.94 6.28 14.76
N ALA A 111 23.06 6.54 15.73
CA ALA A 111 23.46 6.78 17.12
C ALA A 111 24.18 5.58 17.76
N LEU A 112 23.88 4.37 17.29
CA LEU A 112 24.56 3.13 17.68
C LEU A 112 25.87 2.88 16.91
N GLY A 113 26.27 3.77 15.99
CA GLY A 113 27.51 3.68 15.23
C GLY A 113 27.50 2.59 14.16
N THR A 114 26.32 2.19 13.66
CA THR A 114 26.25 1.16 12.63
C THR A 114 26.79 1.69 11.29
N PRO A 115 27.57 0.89 10.54
CA PRO A 115 28.20 1.33 9.29
C PRO A 115 27.22 1.41 8.11
N VAL A 116 26.07 0.73 8.19
CA VAL A 116 25.02 0.67 7.16
C VAL A 116 23.62 0.85 7.77
N PRO A 117 23.38 2.03 8.39
CA PRO A 117 22.19 2.26 9.22
C PRO A 117 20.90 2.19 8.40
N HIS A 118 20.91 2.67 7.16
CA HIS A 118 19.73 2.71 6.32
C HIS A 118 19.41 1.34 5.72
N THR A 119 20.42 0.54 5.38
CA THR A 119 20.25 -0.84 4.88
C THR A 119 19.63 -1.73 5.96
N LEU A 120 20.13 -1.67 7.19
CA LEU A 120 19.58 -2.41 8.32
C LEU A 120 18.13 -1.99 8.59
N THR A 121 17.88 -0.69 8.60
CA THR A 121 16.53 -0.14 8.77
C THR A 121 15.60 -0.61 7.66
N GLY A 122 16.07 -0.58 6.41
CA GLY A 122 15.34 -1.06 5.24
C GLY A 122 14.96 -2.53 5.34
N ALA A 123 15.89 -3.37 5.83
CA ALA A 123 15.63 -4.80 6.02
C ALA A 123 14.55 -5.03 7.08
N VAL A 124 14.60 -4.29 8.20
CA VAL A 124 13.58 -4.36 9.25
C VAL A 124 12.21 -3.93 8.70
N LEU A 125 12.13 -2.79 8.02
CA LEU A 125 10.87 -2.30 7.45
C LEU A 125 10.31 -3.25 6.40
N ALA A 126 11.15 -3.81 5.53
CA ALA A 126 10.74 -4.79 4.53
C ALA A 126 10.15 -6.04 5.20
N LEU A 127 10.83 -6.60 6.22
CA LEU A 127 10.35 -7.77 6.94
C LEU A 127 9.04 -7.50 7.69
N VAL A 128 8.91 -6.34 8.34
CA VAL A 128 7.69 -5.95 9.07
C VAL A 128 6.53 -5.67 8.12
N SER A 129 6.80 -5.18 6.90
CA SER A 129 5.75 -4.92 5.91
C SER A 129 5.03 -6.19 5.43
N LEU A 130 5.68 -7.36 5.50
CA LEU A 130 5.06 -8.64 5.12
C LEU A 130 3.84 -8.99 6.00
N PRO A 131 3.96 -9.13 7.34
CA PRO A 131 2.78 -9.28 8.21
C PRO A 131 1.96 -7.99 8.29
N GLY A 132 2.59 -6.82 8.18
CA GLY A 132 1.93 -5.52 8.17
C GLY A 132 0.90 -5.39 7.03
N ALA A 133 1.15 -6.01 5.88
CA ALA A 133 0.20 -6.03 4.76
C ALA A 133 -1.13 -6.71 5.12
N ALA A 134 -1.11 -7.76 5.94
CA ALA A 134 -2.33 -8.42 6.38
C ALA A 134 -3.14 -7.51 7.32
N TRP A 135 -2.47 -6.79 8.22
CA TRP A 135 -3.10 -5.80 9.09
C TRP A 135 -3.62 -4.58 8.33
N ALA A 136 -2.85 -4.08 7.37
CA ALA A 136 -3.26 -2.98 6.52
C ALA A 136 -4.50 -3.35 5.69
N ARG A 137 -4.59 -4.61 5.24
CA ARG A 137 -5.77 -5.12 4.55
C ARG A 137 -7.02 -5.10 5.42
N THR A 138 -6.94 -5.63 6.64
CA THR A 138 -8.10 -5.66 7.55
C THR A 138 -8.54 -4.25 7.95
N ALA A 139 -7.59 -3.34 8.21
CA ALA A 139 -7.86 -1.94 8.49
C ALA A 139 -8.53 -1.24 7.29
N PHE A 140 -8.01 -1.45 6.08
CA PHE A 140 -8.57 -0.91 4.84
C PHE A 140 -9.99 -1.41 4.58
N GLU A 141 -10.24 -2.71 4.71
CA GLU A 141 -11.58 -3.29 4.55
C GLU A 141 -12.56 -2.73 5.60
N ALA A 142 -12.13 -2.54 6.86
CA ALA A 142 -12.95 -1.95 7.90
C ALA A 142 -13.29 -0.47 7.62
N LEU A 143 -12.34 0.31 7.12
CA LEU A 143 -12.52 1.71 6.73
C LEU A 143 -13.50 1.85 5.56
N VAL A 144 -13.32 1.08 4.50
CA VAL A 144 -14.20 1.11 3.32
C VAL A 144 -15.63 0.67 3.67
N ARG A 145 -15.79 -0.32 4.57
CA ARG A 145 -17.12 -0.74 5.06
C ARG A 145 -17.83 0.35 5.88
N ARG A 146 -17.08 1.15 6.65
CA ARG A 146 -17.64 2.28 7.42
C ARG A 146 -18.11 3.41 6.51
N GLU A 147 -17.38 3.70 5.43
CA GLU A 147 -17.76 4.73 4.47
C GLU A 147 -19.03 4.33 3.69
N GLY A 148 -19.13 3.07 3.24
CA GLY A 148 -20.32 2.56 2.57
C GLY A 148 -21.59 2.44 3.44
N ARG A 149 -21.49 2.67 4.75
CA ARG A 149 -22.64 2.75 5.67
C ARG A 149 -23.12 4.18 5.93
N ARG A 150 -22.36 5.20 5.50
CA ARG A 150 -22.63 6.62 5.76
C ARG A 150 -23.16 7.38 4.54
N GLY A 151 -23.08 6.80 3.35
CA GLY A 151 -23.68 7.32 2.12
C GLY A 151 -24.83 6.43 1.68
#